data_AF-A0A7X7XTD7-F1
#
_entry.id   AF-A0A7X7XTD7-F1
#
_cell.length_a   1.000
_cell.length_b   1.000
_cell.length_c   1.000
_cell.angle_alpha   90.00
_cell.angle_beta   90.00
_cell.angle_gamma   90.00
#
_symmetry.space_group_name_H-M   'P 1'
#
loop_
_entity.id
_entity.type
_entity.pdbx_description
1 polymer ?
#
loop_
_entity_poly.entity_id
_entity_poly.type
_entity_poly.pdbx_seq_one_letter_code
_entity_poly.pdbx_strand_id
1 'polypeptide(L)'
;MINKCPFCNLDKDRVIFENVHSYALLDIFPVTKGHTLIIPKRHILKLEDLNNEEILDIFETFKKVKIGGAIIDSDYLIVLTHFKGHVSAGFGGSIKNIGMGCAS
;
A
#
# COMPACT_ATOMS: atom_id res chain seq x y z
N MET A 1 -12.12 10.81 -22.89
CA MET A 1 -12.60 11.86 -21.96
C MET A 1 -11.94 11.62 -20.61
N ILE A 2 -11.00 12.49 -20.23
CA ILE A 2 -10.16 12.40 -19.02
C ILE A 2 -10.93 12.88 -17.75
N ASN A 3 -12.15 13.39 -17.91
CA ASN A 3 -12.82 14.27 -16.94
C ASN A 3 -13.41 13.62 -15.67
N LYS A 4 -13.06 12.39 -15.31
CA LYS A 4 -13.60 11.75 -14.09
C LYS A 4 -12.68 10.73 -13.41
N CYS A 5 -11.36 10.81 -13.59
CA CYS A 5 -10.45 9.97 -12.82
C CYS A 5 -10.36 10.49 -11.37
N PRO A 6 -10.79 9.72 -10.35
CA PRO A 6 -10.71 10.16 -8.95
C PRO A 6 -9.26 10.35 -8.48
N PHE A 7 -8.29 9.72 -9.17
CA PHE A 7 -6.87 9.81 -8.85
C PHE A 7 -6.13 10.96 -9.57
N CYS A 8 -6.77 11.61 -10.54
CA CYS A 8 -6.21 12.81 -11.17
C CYS A 8 -6.64 14.09 -10.44
N ASN A 9 -7.77 14.05 -9.74
CA ASN A 9 -8.26 15.15 -8.92
C ASN A 9 -8.36 14.70 -7.46
N LEU A 10 -7.19 14.40 -6.90
CA LEU A 10 -7.05 13.94 -5.52
C LEU A 10 -7.43 15.04 -4.53
N ASP A 11 -8.03 14.63 -3.42
CA ASP A 11 -8.16 15.48 -2.25
C ASP A 11 -6.79 15.60 -1.57
N LYS A 12 -6.24 16.82 -1.55
CA LYS A 12 -4.88 17.07 -1.06
C LYS A 12 -4.75 16.90 0.46
N ASP A 13 -5.85 16.98 1.20
CA ASP A 13 -5.83 16.85 2.67
C ASP A 13 -5.44 15.43 3.13
N ARG A 14 -5.50 14.45 2.22
CA ARG A 14 -5.14 13.05 2.48
C ARG A 14 -3.71 12.69 2.07
N VAL A 15 -3.02 13.59 1.39
CA VAL A 15 -1.64 13.38 0.92
C VAL A 15 -0.70 13.50 2.11
N ILE A 16 -0.01 12.41 2.43
CA ILE A 16 0.96 12.35 3.53
C ILE A 16 2.39 12.57 3.04
N PHE A 17 2.65 12.34 1.75
CA PHE A 17 3.94 12.60 1.12
C PHE A 17 3.75 12.88 -0.38
N GLU A 18 4.56 13.78 -0.92
CA GLU A 18 4.57 14.14 -2.34
C GLU A 18 6.01 14.33 -2.80
N ASN A 19 6.33 13.80 -3.98
CA ASN A 19 7.57 14.08 -4.69
C ASN A 19 7.26 14.59 -6.10
N VAL A 20 8.20 14.51 -7.05
CA VAL A 20 8.04 15.11 -8.38
C VAL A 20 6.98 14.35 -9.19
N HIS A 21 7.01 13.03 -9.16
CA HIS A 21 6.24 12.15 -10.03
C HIS A 21 5.15 11.33 -9.34
N SER A 22 5.07 11.35 -8.00
CA SER A 22 4.06 10.60 -7.25
C SER A 22 3.51 11.31 -6.01
N TYR A 23 2.33 10.85 -5.59
CA TYR A 23 1.73 11.15 -4.31
C TYR A 23 1.69 9.87 -3.47
N ALA A 24 1.81 10.01 -2.16
CA ALA A 24 1.40 8.99 -1.21
C ALA A 24 0.28 9.54 -0.33
N LEU A 25 -0.84 8.82 -0.25
CA LEU A 25 -2.03 9.24 0.47
C LEU A 25 -2.68 8.09 1.23
N LEU A 26 -3.31 8.42 2.36
CA LEU A 26 -4.08 7.44 3.13
C LEU A 26 -5.33 7.03 2.37
N ASP A 27 -5.63 5.73 2.31
CA ASP A 27 -6.85 5.22 1.71
C ASP A 27 -8.10 5.69 2.49
N ILE A 28 -9.24 5.87 1.80
CA ILE A 28 -10.53 6.27 2.41
C ILE A 28 -11.22 5.10 3.10
N PHE A 29 -10.95 3.88 2.64
CA PHE A 29 -11.45 2.63 3.16
C PHE A 29 -10.27 1.74 3.59
N PRO A 30 -9.47 2.18 4.56
CA PRO A 30 -8.27 1.46 4.95
C PRO A 30 -8.62 0.12 5.59
N VAL A 31 -7.98 -0.96 5.14
CA VAL A 31 -8.06 -2.28 5.80
C VAL A 31 -7.33 -2.24 7.15
N THR A 32 -6.26 -1.46 7.23
CA THR A 32 -5.40 -1.27 8.41
C THR A 32 -5.04 0.20 8.59
N LYS A 33 -4.80 0.63 9.83
CA LYS A 33 -4.36 2.01 10.10
C LYS A 33 -3.03 2.28 9.42
N GLY A 34 -2.97 3.29 8.55
CA GLY A 34 -1.77 3.64 7.80
C GLY A 34 -1.71 3.06 6.38
N HIS A 35 -2.72 2.29 5.94
CA HIS A 35 -2.82 1.83 4.56
C HIS A 35 -2.70 3.02 3.61
N THR A 36 -1.67 2.98 2.78
CA THR A 36 -1.26 4.12 1.94
C THR A 36 -1.18 3.70 0.48
N LEU A 37 -1.77 4.50 -0.40
CA LEU A 37 -1.64 4.37 -1.84
C LEU A 37 -0.50 5.25 -2.33
N ILE A 38 0.37 4.70 -3.19
CA ILE A 38 1.33 5.47 -3.98
C ILE A 38 0.76 5.62 -5.39
N ILE A 39 0.54 6.86 -5.82
CA ILE A 39 -0.15 7.18 -7.07
C ILE A 39 0.75 8.06 -7.94
N PRO A 40 1.06 7.66 -9.19
CA PRO A 40 1.74 8.52 -10.14
C PRO A 40 0.92 9.78 -10.45
N LYS A 41 1.56 10.95 -10.55
CA LYS A 41 0.87 12.20 -10.92
C LYS A 41 0.36 12.15 -12.36
N ARG A 42 1.13 11.50 -13.24
CA ARG A 42 0.74 11.28 -14.62
C ARG A 42 -0.26 10.13 -14.69
N HIS A 43 -1.39 10.38 -15.36
CA HIS A 43 -2.38 9.33 -15.57
C HIS A 43 -1.83 8.26 -16.52
N ILE A 44 -1.70 7.05 -15.99
CA ILE A 44 -1.29 5.86 -16.73
C ILE A 44 -2.22 4.70 -16.40
N LEU A 45 -2.30 3.72 -17.29
CA LEU A 45 -3.14 2.54 -17.09
C LEU A 45 -2.32 1.33 -16.67
N LYS A 46 -1.04 1.27 -17.07
CA LYS A 46 -0.14 0.15 -16.80
C LYS A 46 1.18 0.66 -16.22
N LEU A 47 1.79 -0.16 -15.38
CA LEU A 47 3.12 0.13 -14.80
C LEU A 47 4.19 0.28 -15.89
N GLU A 48 4.05 -0.46 -16.99
CA GLU A 48 4.94 -0.41 -18.16
C GLU A 48 4.95 0.95 -18.87
N ASP A 49 3.91 1.77 -18.65
CA ASP A 49 3.82 3.09 -19.26
C ASP A 49 4.68 4.13 -18.52
N LEU A 50 5.28 3.79 -17.37
CA LEU A 50 6.18 4.67 -16.62
C LEU A 50 7.54 4.81 -17.30
N ASN A 51 8.11 6.01 -17.23
CA ASN A 51 9.51 6.21 -17.61
C ASN A 51 10.46 5.90 -16.44
N ASN A 52 11.77 5.80 -16.73
CA ASN A 52 12.77 5.43 -15.72
C ASN A 52 12.84 6.41 -14.54
N GLU A 53 12.64 7.71 -14.77
CA GLU A 53 12.66 8.73 -13.72
C GLU A 53 11.47 8.57 -12.78
N GLU A 54 10.27 8.37 -13.33
CA GLU A 54 9.05 8.11 -12.57
C GLU A 54 9.16 6.82 -11.75
N ILE A 55 9.73 5.75 -12.33
CA ILE A 55 9.97 4.50 -11.61
C ILE A 55 10.87 4.75 -10.40
N LEU A 56 12.01 5.41 -10.58
CA LEU A 56 12.95 5.68 -9.49
C LEU A 56 12.28 6.51 -8.39
N ASP A 57 11.56 7.56 -8.76
CA ASP A 57 10.89 8.48 -7.84
C ASP A 57 9.76 7.77 -7.06
N ILE A 58 8.98 6.90 -7.72
CA ILE A 58 7.97 6.06 -7.06
C ILE A 58 8.63 5.09 -6.06
N PHE A 59 9.75 4.48 -6.43
CA PHE A 59 10.49 3.58 -5.53
C PHE A 59 11.11 4.33 -4.33
N GLU A 60 11.51 5.58 -4.49
CA GLU A 60 11.91 6.42 -3.35
C GLU A 60 10.74 6.70 -2.42
N THR A 61 9.56 7.00 -2.96
CA THR A 61 8.33 7.15 -2.17
C THR A 61 8.03 5.86 -1.40
N PHE A 62 8.11 4.71 -2.05
CA PHE A 62 7.92 3.41 -1.42
C PHE A 62 8.87 3.18 -0.25
N LYS A 63 10.15 3.56 -0.38
CA LYS A 63 11.14 3.45 0.72
C LYS A 63 10.84 4.38 1.89
N LYS A 64 10.27 5.57 1.64
CA LYS A 64 9.92 6.55 2.67
C LYS A 64 8.62 6.20 3.38
N VAL A 65 7.63 5.74 2.63
CA VAL A 65 6.30 5.43 3.13
C VAL A 65 6.28 3.99 3.61
N LYS A 66 6.67 3.80 4.87
CA LYS A 66 6.61 2.49 5.54
C LYS A 66 5.16 2.13 5.85
N ILE A 67 4.54 1.40 4.92
CA ILE A 67 3.12 1.04 4.95
C ILE A 67 2.78 0.19 6.20
N GLY A 68 3.73 -0.62 6.69
CA GLY A 68 3.62 -1.41 7.93
C GLY A 68 4.08 -0.71 9.22
N GLY A 69 4.25 0.62 9.24
CA GLY A 69 4.77 1.35 10.42
C GLY A 69 3.97 1.06 11.70
N ALA A 70 2.64 1.04 11.60
CA ALA A 70 1.77 0.74 12.75
C ALA A 70 1.98 -0.68 13.30
N ILE A 71 2.36 -1.65 12.47
CA ILE A 71 2.64 -3.03 12.89
C ILE A 71 4.01 -3.11 13.57
N ILE A 72 4.99 -2.34 13.09
CA ILE A 72 6.31 -2.20 13.72
C ILE A 72 6.18 -1.52 15.09
N ASP A 73 5.32 -0.50 15.19
CA ASP A 73 5.10 0.27 16.42
C ASP A 73 4.13 -0.42 17.41
N SER A 74 3.53 -1.55 17.02
CA SER A 74 2.60 -2.27 17.89
C SER A 74 3.34 -3.10 18.93
N ASP A 75 2.94 -2.98 20.20
CA ASP A 75 3.51 -3.78 21.28
C ASP A 75 3.23 -5.29 21.10
N TYR A 76 2.09 -5.63 20.48
CA TYR A 76 1.65 -7.01 20.29
C TYR A 76 0.91 -7.18 18.96
N LEU A 77 1.16 -8.30 18.28
CA LEU A 77 0.41 -8.75 17.10
C LEU A 77 -0.44 -9.98 17.46
N ILE A 78 -1.77 -9.85 17.37
CA ILE A 78 -2.69 -10.97 17.58
C ILE A 78 -3.13 -11.52 16.23
N VAL A 79 -2.83 -12.80 15.97
CA VAL A 79 -3.16 -13.49 14.72
C VAL A 79 -4.19 -14.57 14.99
N LEU A 80 -5.44 -14.32 14.61
CA LEU A 80 -6.50 -15.32 14.69
C LEU A 80 -6.54 -16.13 13.39
N THR A 81 -6.27 -17.43 13.49
CA THR A 81 -6.29 -18.36 12.35
C THR A 81 -7.37 -19.42 12.56
N HIS A 82 -8.06 -19.81 11.48
CA HIS A 82 -9.02 -20.92 11.53
C HIS A 82 -8.32 -22.22 11.15
N PHE A 83 -8.79 -23.33 11.74
CA PHE A 83 -8.22 -24.64 11.48
C PHE A 83 -8.42 -25.06 10.01
N LYS A 84 -7.31 -25.30 9.31
CA LYS A 84 -7.29 -25.99 8.02
C LYS A 84 -7.05 -27.47 8.35
N GLY A 85 -7.92 -28.39 7.93
CA GLY A 85 -7.89 -29.83 8.27
C GLY A 85 -6.64 -30.65 7.89
N HIS A 86 -5.55 -29.98 7.53
CA HIS A 86 -4.21 -30.52 7.32
C HIS A 86 -3.21 -29.70 8.15
N VAL A 87 -2.46 -30.36 9.03
CA VAL A 87 -1.57 -29.70 10.00
C VAL A 87 -0.53 -28.79 9.33
N SER A 88 0.06 -29.24 8.21
CA SER A 88 1.02 -28.46 7.42
C SER A 88 0.41 -27.25 6.72
N ALA A 89 -0.86 -27.32 6.31
CA ALA A 89 -1.57 -26.22 5.68
C ALA A 89 -2.04 -25.16 6.70
N GLY A 90 -2.29 -25.54 7.95
CA GLY A 90 -2.61 -24.61 9.03
C GLY A 90 -1.47 -23.66 9.36
N PHE A 91 -0.24 -24.19 9.45
CA PHE A 91 0.96 -23.37 9.68
C PHE A 91 1.26 -22.43 8.51
N GLY A 92 1.26 -22.95 7.27
CA GLY A 92 1.47 -22.14 6.08
C GLY A 92 0.39 -21.07 5.86
N GLY A 93 -0.87 -21.38 6.15
CA GLY A 93 -1.98 -20.42 6.09
C GLY A 93 -1.85 -19.29 7.10
N SER A 94 -1.38 -19.59 8.30
CA SER A 94 -1.15 -18.59 9.36
C SER A 94 -0.02 -17.63 8.98
N ILE A 95 1.09 -18.15 8.45
CA ILE A 95 2.20 -17.33 7.93
C ILE A 95 1.75 -16.43 6.77
N LYS A 96 0.91 -16.96 5.86
CA LYS A 96 0.36 -16.16 4.76
C LYS A 96 -0.51 -15.01 5.28
N ASN A 97 -1.36 -15.26 6.27
CA ASN A 97 -2.23 -14.22 6.83
C ASN A 97 -1.41 -13.10 7.51
N ILE A 98 -0.34 -13.46 8.22
CA ILE A 98 0.62 -12.49 8.77
C ILE A 98 1.27 -11.70 7.63
N GLY A 99 1.79 -12.39 6.61
CA GLY A 99 2.48 -11.76 5.48
C GLY A 99 1.61 -10.76 4.73
N MET A 100 0.35 -11.09 4.44
CA MET A 100 -0.57 -10.17 3.75
C MET A 100 -0.99 -8.99 4.65
N GLY A 101 -1.19 -9.22 5.95
CA GLY A 101 -1.52 -8.15 6.90
C GLY A 101 -0.36 -7.19 7.15
N CYS A 102 0.89 -7.70 7.19
CA CYS A 102 2.11 -6.93 7.43
C CYS A 102 2.68 -6.22 6.20
N ALA A 103 2.26 -6.61 5.00
CA ALA A 103 2.64 -5.96 3.74
C ALA A 103 1.67 -4.85 3.31
N SER A 104 0.56 -4.67 4.04
CA SER A 104 -0.50 -3.70 3.74
C SER A 104 -0.39 -2.40 4.52
#